data_AF-A0A4R6HAN9-F1
#
_entry.id   AF-A0A4R6HAN9-F1
#
_cell.length_a   1.000
_cell.length_b   1.000
_cell.length_c   1.000
_cell.angle_alpha   90.00
_cell.angle_beta   90.00
_cell.angle_gamma   90.00
#
_symmetry.space_group_name_H-M   'P 1'
#
loop_
_entity.id
_entity.type
_entity.pdbx_description
1 polymer ?
#
loop_
_entity_poly.entity_id
_entity_poly.type
_entity_poly.pdbx_seq_one_letter_code
_entity_poly.pdbx_strand_id
1 'polypeptide(L)'
;MEYFEPDSRWELYQVTSAEEYVDKFVVKGKFHCAVPSDIQDAWQTVEYILAHAYYHWPMYDEGFKKALLIIEMAVKLKAKKQNIPISGERNKNGKTFEKKLSRLIDELFSAEHYLNLKTNIDRARRIRNHQVHPQSHTYMGGMGNIKSNLRLIVNVLNDIFRNEEKHVECYNRTLELSRALSIFDKSLLVLEHDEPSILIEQILDFSLRNNKLYLFLNPVRININEILSHHYSLNPKVVCLEKFQMDKNELKGVSSKGTKIRIYKTEKPENQKVFNDYLMQIAEADKIDWVTCYSVLKHNTGWEKVKLIYEDLIPEPTIAECNPRNNISK
;
A
#
# COMPACT_ATOMS: atom_id res chain seq x y z
N MET A 1 12.25 -7.62 36.76
CA MET A 1 11.42 -7.43 35.57
C MET A 1 11.80 -6.10 34.97
N GLU A 2 12.37 -6.14 33.78
CA GLU A 2 12.94 -5.00 33.09
C GLU A 2 11.89 -4.41 32.14
N TYR A 3 10.86 -3.77 32.70
CA TYR A 3 9.73 -3.22 31.93
C TYR A 3 10.07 -2.00 31.07
N PHE A 4 11.25 -1.42 31.28
CA PHE A 4 11.72 -0.22 30.59
C PHE A 4 12.98 -0.47 29.76
N GLU A 5 13.45 -1.72 29.71
CA GLU A 5 14.54 -2.09 28.81
C GLU A 5 13.98 -2.39 27.42
N PRO A 6 14.70 -2.03 26.35
CA PRO A 6 14.27 -2.33 25.00
C PRO A 6 14.17 -3.84 24.79
N ASP A 7 13.13 -4.27 24.06
CA ASP A 7 13.03 -5.67 23.67
C ASP A 7 14.20 -6.01 22.73
N SER A 8 15.04 -6.98 23.11
CA SER A 8 16.27 -7.33 22.39
C SER A 8 16.05 -7.75 20.93
N ARG A 9 14.82 -8.14 20.55
CA ARG A 9 14.47 -8.40 19.15
C ARG A 9 14.63 -7.19 18.24
N TRP A 10 14.60 -5.97 18.77
CA TRP A 10 14.83 -4.75 17.98
C TRP A 10 16.28 -4.61 17.48
N GLU A 11 17.24 -5.32 18.08
CA GLU A 11 18.64 -5.38 17.62
C GLU A 11 18.74 -5.96 16.20
N LEU A 12 17.88 -6.93 15.85
CA LEU A 12 17.78 -7.52 14.50
C LEU A 12 17.45 -6.48 13.42
N TYR A 13 16.88 -5.34 13.82
CA TYR A 13 16.50 -4.24 12.95
C TYR A 13 17.41 -3.02 13.09
N GLN A 14 18.53 -3.16 13.80
CA GLN A 14 19.50 -2.10 14.06
C GLN A 14 18.83 -0.85 14.65
N VAL A 15 17.92 -1.06 15.59
CA VAL A 15 17.26 0.02 16.33
C VAL A 15 18.02 0.24 17.62
N THR A 16 18.50 1.46 17.83
CA THR A 16 19.38 1.82 18.95
C THR A 16 18.71 2.72 19.99
N SER A 17 17.53 3.28 19.67
CA SER A 17 16.80 4.20 20.56
C SER A 17 15.28 4.09 20.36
N ALA A 18 14.52 4.60 21.35
CA ALA A 18 13.07 4.67 21.28
C ALA A 18 12.60 5.64 20.18
N GLU A 19 13.32 6.73 19.95
CA GLU A 19 13.02 7.72 18.91
C GLU A 19 13.18 7.11 17.52
N GLU A 20 14.29 6.41 17.30
CA GLU A 20 14.54 5.68 16.07
C GLU A 20 13.49 4.58 15.85
N TYR A 21 13.13 3.87 16.91
CA TYR A 21 12.05 2.88 16.87
C TYR A 21 10.73 3.51 16.40
N VAL A 22 10.33 4.62 17.02
CA VAL A 22 9.08 5.30 16.70
C VAL A 22 9.06 5.75 15.24
N ASP A 23 10.14 6.36 14.74
CA ASP A 23 10.25 6.77 13.34
C ASP A 23 10.19 5.57 12.37
N LYS A 24 10.88 4.48 12.71
CA LYS A 24 10.97 3.29 11.86
C LYS A 24 9.74 2.38 11.93
N PHE A 25 9.00 2.30 13.02
CA PHE A 25 7.98 1.25 13.21
C PHE A 25 6.58 1.78 13.53
N VAL A 26 6.44 2.98 14.10
CA VAL A 26 5.11 3.52 14.42
C VAL A 26 4.46 4.12 13.18
N VAL A 27 3.30 3.59 12.79
CA VAL A 27 2.52 4.11 11.66
C VAL A 27 1.50 5.13 12.16
N LYS A 28 1.74 6.40 11.84
CA LYS A 28 0.86 7.51 12.18
C LYS A 28 -0.44 7.50 11.38
N GLY A 29 -1.54 7.92 12.01
CA GLY A 29 -2.85 8.08 11.40
C GLY A 29 -2.90 9.34 10.54
N LYS A 30 -2.53 9.23 9.27
CA LYS A 30 -2.63 10.33 8.29
C LYS A 30 -4.03 10.37 7.68
N PHE A 31 -5.01 10.88 8.42
CA PHE A 31 -6.41 10.92 7.97
C PHE A 31 -6.80 12.28 7.38
N HIS A 32 -7.59 12.27 6.31
CA HIS A 32 -8.26 13.48 5.81
C HIS A 32 -9.51 13.81 6.63
N CYS A 33 -10.02 15.04 6.52
CA CYS A 33 -11.13 15.55 7.32
C CYS A 33 -12.44 14.74 7.24
N ALA A 34 -12.67 14.00 6.15
CA ALA A 34 -13.86 13.17 6.01
C ALA A 34 -13.87 11.88 6.86
N VAL A 35 -12.72 11.48 7.43
CA VAL A 35 -12.64 10.32 8.35
C VAL A 35 -13.24 10.73 9.71
N PRO A 36 -14.22 10.00 10.26
CA PRO A 36 -14.84 10.32 11.56
C PRO A 36 -13.84 10.39 12.72
N SER A 37 -14.07 11.27 13.70
CA SER A 37 -13.21 11.41 14.89
C SER A 37 -13.07 10.09 15.66
N ASP A 38 -14.13 9.31 15.80
CA ASP A 38 -14.09 7.98 16.45
C ASP A 38 -13.01 7.06 15.85
N ILE A 39 -12.76 7.15 14.53
CA ILE A 39 -11.70 6.38 13.85
C ILE A 39 -10.33 6.95 14.17
N GLN A 40 -10.20 8.28 14.17
CA GLN A 40 -8.95 8.98 14.46
C GLN A 40 -8.51 8.72 15.91
N ASP A 41 -9.42 8.86 16.87
CA ASP A 41 -9.18 8.64 18.31
C ASP A 41 -8.83 7.17 18.59
N ALA A 42 -9.53 6.23 17.94
CA ALA A 42 -9.20 4.82 18.04
C ALA A 42 -7.80 4.51 17.47
N TRP A 43 -7.41 5.18 16.39
CA TRP A 43 -6.07 5.04 15.80
C TRP A 43 -4.99 5.67 16.68
N GLN A 44 -5.25 6.79 17.35
CA GLN A 44 -4.30 7.37 18.29
C GLN A 44 -3.90 6.35 19.37
N THR A 45 -4.86 5.58 19.86
CA THR A 45 -4.57 4.47 20.78
C THR A 45 -3.70 3.38 20.13
N VAL A 46 -3.89 3.06 18.84
CA VAL A 46 -2.99 2.17 18.11
C VAL A 46 -1.58 2.72 18.12
N GLU A 47 -1.38 4.01 17.82
CA GLU A 47 -0.05 4.63 17.85
C GLU A 47 0.62 4.51 19.21
N TYR A 48 -0.12 4.74 20.31
CA TYR A 48 0.43 4.57 21.66
C TYR A 48 0.85 3.13 21.93
N ILE A 49 0.02 2.14 21.56
CA ILE A 49 0.36 0.72 21.74
C ILE A 49 1.61 0.38 20.91
N LEU A 50 1.67 0.82 19.66
CA LEU A 50 2.82 0.58 18.78
C LEU A 50 4.08 1.23 19.35
N ALA A 51 4.01 2.47 19.87
CA ALA A 51 5.17 3.14 20.47
C ALA A 51 5.72 2.39 21.69
N HIS A 52 4.84 1.84 22.54
CA HIS A 52 5.25 1.07 23.72
C HIS A 52 5.76 -0.33 23.39
N ALA A 53 5.52 -0.81 22.16
CA ALA A 53 6.07 -2.09 21.72
C ALA A 53 7.60 -2.10 21.59
N TYR A 54 8.25 -0.93 21.68
CA TYR A 54 9.70 -0.82 21.90
C TYR A 54 10.17 -1.64 23.11
N TYR A 55 9.43 -1.57 24.22
CA TYR A 55 9.77 -2.24 25.48
C TYR A 55 9.20 -3.66 25.56
N HIS A 56 8.16 -3.96 24.80
CA HIS A 56 7.52 -5.28 24.80
C HIS A 56 6.92 -5.62 23.44
N TRP A 57 7.66 -6.37 22.64
CA TRP A 57 7.29 -6.71 21.26
C TRP A 57 5.87 -7.25 21.06
N PRO A 58 5.29 -8.10 21.95
CA PRO A 58 3.90 -8.52 21.83
C PRO A 58 2.88 -7.38 21.68
N MET A 59 3.17 -6.19 22.24
CA MET A 59 2.30 -5.02 22.06
C MET A 59 2.18 -4.61 20.58
N TYR A 60 3.18 -4.89 19.74
CA TYR A 60 3.13 -4.56 18.32
C TYR A 60 2.00 -5.33 17.61
N ASP A 61 1.85 -6.62 17.95
CA ASP A 61 0.75 -7.46 17.45
C ASP A 61 -0.61 -7.01 18.02
N GLU A 62 -0.68 -6.58 19.28
CA GLU A 62 -1.91 -6.02 19.87
C GLU A 62 -2.33 -4.70 19.22
N GLY A 63 -1.38 -3.82 18.93
CA GLY A 63 -1.61 -2.59 18.17
C GLY A 63 -2.16 -2.91 16.77
N PHE A 64 -1.60 -3.92 16.11
CA PHE A 64 -2.08 -4.39 14.82
C PHE A 64 -3.50 -4.98 14.88
N LYS A 65 -3.81 -5.82 15.88
CA LYS A 65 -5.16 -6.36 16.10
C LYS A 65 -6.18 -5.24 16.30
N LYS A 66 -5.83 -4.21 17.08
CA LYS A 66 -6.70 -3.04 17.26
C LYS A 66 -6.90 -2.30 15.94
N ALA A 67 -5.86 -2.10 15.13
CA ALA A 67 -5.99 -1.49 13.81
C ALA A 67 -6.96 -2.26 12.88
N LEU A 68 -6.95 -3.59 12.93
CA LEU A 68 -7.87 -4.43 12.17
C LEU A 68 -9.33 -4.28 12.63
N LEU A 69 -9.58 -4.09 13.94
CA LEU A 69 -10.91 -3.82 14.48
C LEU A 69 -11.44 -2.43 14.05
N ILE A 70 -10.56 -1.45 13.86
CA ILE A 70 -10.95 -0.11 13.39
C ILE A 70 -11.53 -0.17 11.98
N ILE A 71 -11.10 -1.09 11.12
CA ILE A 71 -11.73 -1.29 9.79
C ILE A 71 -13.19 -1.73 9.92
N GLU A 72 -13.49 -2.66 10.82
CA GLU A 72 -14.87 -3.08 11.06
C GLU A 72 -15.73 -1.90 11.53
N MET A 73 -15.20 -1.09 12.45
CA MET A 73 -15.85 0.14 12.91
C MET A 73 -16.08 1.11 11.75
N ALA A 74 -15.10 1.30 10.87
CA ALA A 74 -15.20 2.17 9.69
C ALA A 74 -16.31 1.73 8.74
N VAL A 75 -16.39 0.43 8.43
CA VAL A 75 -17.44 -0.14 7.58
C VAL A 75 -18.82 0.07 8.19
N LYS A 76 -18.98 -0.17 9.51
CA LYS A 76 -20.25 0.06 10.21
C LYS A 76 -20.65 1.55 10.22
N LEU A 77 -19.70 2.45 10.45
CA LEU A 77 -19.95 3.90 10.40
C LEU A 77 -20.34 4.35 8.99
N LYS A 78 -19.68 3.85 7.95
CA LYS A 78 -20.03 4.14 6.54
C LYS A 78 -21.43 3.62 6.20
N ALA A 79 -21.78 2.40 6.61
CA ALA A 79 -23.12 1.83 6.44
C ALA A 79 -24.18 2.72 7.08
N LYS A 80 -23.96 3.14 8.34
CA LYS A 80 -24.87 4.05 9.05
C LYS A 80 -25.03 5.38 8.29
N LYS A 81 -23.92 5.97 7.80
CA LYS A 81 -23.93 7.22 7.03
C LYS A 81 -24.75 7.10 5.72
N GLN A 82 -24.77 5.92 5.10
CA GLN A 82 -25.52 5.63 3.88
C GLN A 82 -26.91 5.01 4.14
N ASN A 83 -27.38 5.02 5.39
CA ASN A 83 -28.66 4.43 5.81
C ASN A 83 -28.81 2.93 5.45
N ILE A 84 -27.68 2.21 5.36
CA ILE A 84 -27.67 0.76 5.17
C ILE A 84 -27.89 0.09 6.55
N PRO A 85 -28.93 -0.73 6.73
CA PRO A 85 -29.18 -1.38 8.01
C PRO A 85 -28.02 -2.29 8.42
N ILE A 86 -27.49 -2.08 9.63
CA ILE A 86 -26.45 -2.93 10.24
C ILE A 86 -27.08 -4.22 10.78
N SER A 87 -28.33 -4.16 11.23
CA SER A 87 -29.10 -5.32 11.67
C SER A 87 -29.49 -6.20 10.48
N GLY A 88 -29.33 -7.51 10.64
CA GLY A 88 -29.75 -8.53 9.70
C GLY A 88 -31.21 -8.95 9.91
N GLU A 89 -31.62 -10.00 9.23
CA GLU A 89 -32.95 -10.59 9.37
C GLU A 89 -33.12 -11.25 10.75
N ARG A 90 -34.37 -11.30 11.23
CA ARG A 90 -34.71 -12.06 12.44
C ARG A 90 -34.49 -13.54 12.18
N ASN A 91 -33.85 -14.23 13.12
CA ASN A 91 -33.80 -15.68 13.06
C ASN A 91 -35.18 -16.31 13.34
N LYS A 92 -35.28 -17.63 13.22
CA LYS A 92 -36.49 -18.40 13.54
C LYS A 92 -37.02 -18.18 14.97
N ASN A 93 -36.18 -17.68 15.88
CA ASN A 93 -36.52 -17.39 17.29
C ASN A 93 -36.84 -15.90 17.52
N GLY A 94 -37.03 -15.10 16.47
CA GLY A 94 -37.34 -13.67 16.57
C GLY A 94 -36.17 -12.75 16.97
N LYS A 95 -34.97 -13.30 17.19
CA LYS A 95 -33.76 -12.54 17.55
C LYS A 95 -33.11 -11.96 16.29
N THR A 96 -32.90 -10.65 16.29
CA THR A 96 -32.14 -9.93 15.26
C THR A 96 -30.65 -9.98 15.58
N PHE A 97 -29.82 -10.35 14.61
CA PHE A 97 -28.35 -10.31 14.73
C PHE A 97 -27.78 -9.20 13.85
N GLU A 98 -26.59 -8.71 14.18
CA GLU A 98 -25.85 -7.86 13.23
C GLU A 98 -25.54 -8.64 11.94
N LYS A 99 -25.59 -7.94 10.81
CA LYS A 99 -25.12 -8.48 9.54
C LYS A 99 -23.64 -8.85 9.66
N LYS A 100 -23.25 -9.95 9.01
CA LYS A 100 -21.84 -10.30 8.86
C LYS A 100 -21.11 -9.15 8.18
N LEU A 101 -19.88 -8.85 8.63
CA LEU A 101 -19.06 -7.79 8.06
C LEU A 101 -18.88 -7.94 6.53
N SER A 102 -18.72 -9.17 6.03
CA SER A 102 -18.63 -9.43 4.58
C SER A 102 -19.87 -8.95 3.83
N ARG A 103 -21.08 -9.19 4.37
CA ARG A 103 -22.33 -8.74 3.75
C ARG A 103 -22.42 -7.21 3.72
N LEU A 104 -21.98 -6.53 4.79
CA LEU A 104 -21.93 -5.07 4.81
C LEU A 104 -20.93 -4.52 3.78
N ILE A 105 -19.76 -5.15 3.65
CA ILE A 105 -18.75 -4.79 2.62
C ILE A 105 -19.34 -4.97 1.22
N ASP A 106 -20.01 -6.09 0.95
CA ASP A 106 -20.65 -6.35 -0.34
C ASP A 106 -21.74 -5.32 -0.66
N GLU A 107 -22.59 -4.98 0.31
CA GLU A 107 -23.66 -3.98 0.14
C GLU A 107 -23.08 -2.56 -0.08
N LEU A 108 -22.04 -2.18 0.66
CA LEU A 108 -21.40 -0.85 0.58
C LEU A 108 -20.56 -0.64 -0.69
N PHE A 109 -19.88 -1.69 -1.14
CA PHE A 109 -18.82 -1.60 -2.14
C PHE A 109 -19.10 -2.52 -3.34
N SER A 110 -20.37 -2.62 -3.74
CA SER A 110 -20.83 -3.47 -4.84
C SER A 110 -20.45 -2.91 -6.22
N ALA A 111 -20.36 -1.58 -6.36
CA ALA A 111 -20.04 -0.94 -7.62
C ALA A 111 -18.59 -1.21 -8.06
N GLU A 112 -18.37 -1.29 -9.38
CA GLU A 112 -17.08 -1.66 -9.96
C GLU A 112 -15.94 -0.72 -9.56
N HIS A 113 -16.23 0.58 -9.42
CA HIS A 113 -15.24 1.58 -9.00
C HIS A 113 -14.71 1.36 -7.56
N TYR A 114 -15.35 0.50 -6.76
CA TYR A 114 -14.87 0.11 -5.43
C TYR A 114 -14.07 -1.20 -5.42
N LEU A 115 -13.88 -1.89 -6.54
CA LEU A 115 -13.30 -3.25 -6.57
C LEU A 115 -11.96 -3.35 -5.82
N ASN A 116 -11.06 -2.39 -6.04
CA ASN A 116 -9.76 -2.35 -5.36
C ASN A 116 -9.90 -2.10 -3.85
N LEU A 117 -10.76 -1.15 -3.46
CA LEU A 117 -11.03 -0.85 -2.05
C LEU A 117 -11.63 -2.07 -1.35
N LYS A 118 -12.63 -2.69 -1.96
CA LYS A 118 -13.26 -3.92 -1.48
C LYS A 118 -12.24 -5.03 -1.26
N THR A 119 -11.36 -5.26 -2.24
CA THR A 119 -10.29 -6.26 -2.17
C THR A 119 -9.36 -6.04 -0.97
N ASN A 120 -9.00 -4.78 -0.70
CA ASN A 120 -8.16 -4.41 0.44
C ASN A 120 -8.89 -4.57 1.78
N ILE A 121 -10.16 -4.20 1.86
CA ILE A 121 -10.98 -4.41 3.06
C ILE A 121 -11.14 -5.91 3.34
N ASP A 122 -11.41 -6.73 2.32
CA ASP A 122 -11.54 -8.18 2.45
C ASP A 122 -10.22 -8.82 2.88
N ARG A 123 -9.09 -8.34 2.37
CA ARG A 123 -7.77 -8.76 2.84
C ARG A 123 -7.61 -8.50 4.34
N ALA A 124 -7.90 -7.28 4.79
CA ALA A 124 -7.82 -6.93 6.21
C ALA A 124 -8.77 -7.78 7.06
N ARG A 125 -10.01 -8.02 6.60
CA ARG A 125 -10.97 -8.91 7.24
C ARG A 125 -10.43 -10.34 7.37
N ARG A 126 -9.79 -10.90 6.34
CA ARG A 126 -9.19 -12.24 6.40
C ARG A 126 -8.08 -12.30 7.44
N ILE A 127 -7.19 -11.29 7.47
CA ILE A 127 -6.13 -11.20 8.49
C ILE A 127 -6.74 -11.11 9.89
N ARG A 128 -7.75 -10.26 10.09
CA ARG A 128 -8.49 -10.11 11.35
C ARG A 128 -9.08 -11.43 11.82
N ASN A 129 -9.73 -12.17 10.93
CA ASN A 129 -10.33 -13.46 11.27
C ASN A 129 -9.27 -14.48 11.70
N HIS A 130 -8.10 -14.48 11.07
CA HIS A 130 -6.98 -15.33 11.48
C HIS A 130 -6.45 -14.93 12.87
N GLN A 131 -6.28 -13.64 13.12
CA GLN A 131 -5.74 -13.11 14.39
C GLN A 131 -6.68 -13.27 15.60
N VAL A 132 -8.00 -13.30 15.39
CA VAL A 132 -9.00 -13.53 16.46
C VAL A 132 -9.12 -15.00 16.84
N HIS A 133 -8.60 -15.91 16.01
CA HIS A 133 -8.61 -17.35 16.26
C HIS A 133 -7.19 -17.94 16.21
N PRO A 134 -6.29 -17.50 17.11
CA PRO A 134 -4.92 -18.02 17.11
C PRO A 134 -4.94 -19.51 17.47
N GLN A 135 -4.31 -20.32 16.62
CA GLN A 135 -4.13 -21.76 16.88
C GLN A 135 -2.92 -22.05 17.78
N SER A 136 -2.01 -21.08 17.91
CA SER A 136 -0.82 -21.16 18.76
C SER A 136 -0.39 -19.76 19.21
N HIS A 137 0.44 -19.69 20.25
CA HIS A 137 1.02 -18.45 20.74
C HIS A 137 2.21 -18.04 19.86
N THR A 138 1.91 -17.54 18.66
CA THR A 138 2.92 -17.01 17.72
C THR A 138 2.74 -15.52 17.53
N TYR A 139 3.86 -14.80 17.52
CA TYR A 139 3.92 -13.38 17.25
C TYR A 139 4.39 -13.18 15.81
N MET A 140 3.60 -12.48 14.99
CA MET A 140 4.00 -12.21 13.60
C MET A 140 5.11 -11.16 13.55
N GLY A 141 5.05 -10.18 14.46
CA GLY A 141 6.08 -9.16 14.65
C GLY A 141 6.53 -8.46 13.36
N GLY A 142 7.79 -8.03 13.30
CA GLY A 142 8.37 -7.38 12.12
C GLY A 142 8.40 -8.25 10.86
N MET A 143 8.51 -9.59 11.00
CA MET A 143 8.54 -10.54 9.87
C MET A 143 7.21 -10.63 9.12
N GLY A 144 6.08 -10.33 9.77
CA GLY A 144 4.74 -10.37 9.16
C GLY A 144 4.39 -9.20 8.23
N ASN A 145 5.34 -8.31 7.92
CA ASN A 145 5.08 -7.04 7.21
C ASN A 145 3.98 -6.19 7.90
N ILE A 146 3.91 -6.22 9.24
CA ILE A 146 2.88 -5.51 10.00
C ILE A 146 2.88 -4.01 9.71
N LYS A 147 4.05 -3.37 9.61
CA LYS A 147 4.16 -1.94 9.26
C LYS A 147 3.46 -1.64 7.94
N SER A 148 3.68 -2.45 6.91
CA SER A 148 3.06 -2.28 5.60
C SER A 148 1.55 -2.56 5.65
N ASN A 149 1.10 -3.53 6.45
CA ASN A 149 -0.32 -3.74 6.69
C ASN A 149 -0.96 -2.56 7.44
N LEU A 150 -0.32 -1.99 8.45
CA LEU A 150 -0.80 -0.79 9.16
C LEU A 150 -0.96 0.39 8.20
N ARG A 151 0.02 0.63 7.32
CA ARG A 151 -0.07 1.64 6.25
C ARG A 151 -1.25 1.36 5.31
N LEU A 152 -1.44 0.11 4.90
CA LEU A 152 -2.60 -0.29 4.10
C LEU A 152 -3.91 0.01 4.82
N ILE A 153 -4.00 -0.27 6.12
CA ILE A 153 -5.19 0.03 6.92
C ILE A 153 -5.47 1.54 6.91
N VAL A 154 -4.48 2.41 7.14
CA VAL A 154 -4.67 3.87 7.06
C VAL A 154 -5.16 4.30 5.67
N ASN A 155 -4.59 3.74 4.60
CA ASN A 155 -5.03 4.03 3.23
C ASN A 155 -6.50 3.64 3.02
N VAL A 156 -6.88 2.43 3.45
CA VAL A 156 -8.25 1.91 3.38
C VAL A 156 -9.23 2.77 4.16
N LEU A 157 -8.86 3.19 5.38
CA LEU A 157 -9.72 4.04 6.22
C LEU A 157 -10.00 5.39 5.54
N ASN A 158 -9.00 6.01 4.94
CA ASN A 158 -9.22 7.21 4.11
C ASN A 158 -10.14 6.90 2.92
N ASP A 159 -9.87 5.83 2.17
CA ASP A 159 -10.65 5.48 0.98
C ASP A 159 -12.13 5.16 1.31
N ILE A 160 -12.43 4.52 2.45
CA ILE A 160 -13.82 4.27 2.90
C ILE A 160 -14.62 5.57 2.99
N PHE A 161 -14.01 6.64 3.53
CA PHE A 161 -14.70 7.90 3.79
C PHE A 161 -14.54 8.96 2.70
N ARG A 162 -13.78 8.67 1.65
CA ARG A 162 -13.71 9.51 0.44
C ARG A 162 -15.08 9.61 -0.25
N ASN A 163 -15.31 10.75 -0.92
CA ASN A 163 -16.49 10.99 -1.76
C ASN A 163 -16.55 9.98 -2.92
N GLU A 164 -17.74 9.47 -3.21
CA GLU A 164 -18.01 8.56 -4.33
C GLU A 164 -17.59 9.13 -5.68
N GLU A 165 -17.84 10.42 -5.94
CA GLU A 165 -17.41 11.08 -7.18
C GLU A 165 -15.90 10.97 -7.40
N LYS A 166 -15.12 11.03 -6.30
CA LYS A 166 -13.66 10.87 -6.36
C LYS A 166 -13.24 9.42 -6.59
N HIS A 167 -14.03 8.44 -6.15
CA HIS A 167 -13.79 7.04 -6.48
C HIS A 167 -14.06 6.77 -7.96
N VAL A 168 -15.16 7.29 -8.50
CA VAL A 168 -15.50 7.19 -9.93
C VAL A 168 -14.44 7.88 -10.79
N GLU A 169 -14.05 9.11 -10.44
CA GLU A 169 -12.97 9.84 -11.12
C GLU A 169 -11.66 9.04 -11.12
N CYS A 170 -11.24 8.54 -9.96
CA CYS A 170 -10.01 7.76 -9.81
C CYS A 170 -10.06 6.46 -10.63
N TYR A 171 -11.19 5.76 -10.60
CA TYR A 171 -11.40 4.52 -11.35
C TYR A 171 -11.31 4.76 -12.86
N ASN A 172 -12.03 5.75 -13.40
CA ASN A 172 -12.00 6.07 -14.82
C ASN A 172 -10.61 6.47 -15.29
N ARG A 173 -9.94 7.35 -14.54
CA ARG A 173 -8.55 7.76 -14.87
C ARG A 173 -7.58 6.58 -14.80
N THR A 174 -7.77 5.65 -13.87
CA THR A 174 -6.96 4.43 -13.78
C THR A 174 -7.19 3.53 -15.00
N LEU A 175 -8.43 3.35 -15.45
CA LEU A 175 -8.72 2.59 -16.67
C LEU A 175 -8.10 3.23 -17.92
N GLU A 176 -8.23 4.54 -18.07
CA GLU A 176 -7.63 5.29 -19.17
C GLU A 176 -6.12 5.11 -19.18
N LEU A 177 -5.45 5.31 -18.03
CA LEU A 177 -4.01 5.10 -17.91
C LEU A 177 -3.62 3.65 -18.18
N SER A 178 -4.38 2.67 -17.69
CA SER A 178 -4.09 1.26 -17.92
C SER A 178 -4.09 0.92 -19.40
N ARG A 179 -5.09 1.39 -20.15
CA ARG A 179 -5.17 1.21 -21.62
C ARG A 179 -4.05 1.94 -22.34
N ALA A 180 -3.68 3.11 -21.84
CA ALA A 180 -2.70 3.93 -22.48
C ALA A 180 -1.26 3.43 -22.18
N LEU A 181 -1.02 2.80 -21.02
CA LEU A 181 0.25 2.16 -20.67
C LEU A 181 0.43 0.78 -21.34
N SER A 182 -0.64 0.09 -21.73
CA SER A 182 -0.53 -1.22 -22.38
C SER A 182 0.18 -1.17 -23.74
N ILE A 183 0.35 0.02 -24.32
CA ILE A 183 1.18 0.21 -25.53
C ILE A 183 2.65 -0.16 -25.30
N PHE A 184 3.12 -0.14 -24.05
CA PHE A 184 4.48 -0.49 -23.66
C PHE A 184 4.62 -1.97 -23.33
N ASP A 185 3.51 -2.73 -23.29
CA ASP A 185 3.56 -4.16 -23.01
C ASP A 185 4.44 -4.86 -24.04
N LYS A 186 5.32 -5.75 -23.56
CA LYS A 186 6.26 -6.56 -24.36
C LYS A 186 7.26 -5.74 -25.17
N SER A 187 7.42 -4.45 -24.89
CA SER A 187 8.43 -3.60 -25.51
C SER A 187 9.63 -3.44 -24.57
N LEU A 188 10.85 -3.47 -25.11
CA LEU A 188 12.03 -3.05 -24.35
C LEU A 188 12.00 -1.53 -24.21
N LEU A 189 12.09 -1.04 -22.97
CA LEU A 189 11.99 0.39 -22.66
C LEU A 189 13.34 0.92 -22.14
N VAL A 190 13.53 2.22 -22.30
CA VAL A 190 14.62 2.98 -21.67
C VAL A 190 14.00 3.97 -20.70
N LEU A 191 14.44 3.94 -19.46
CA LEU A 191 14.22 4.99 -18.47
C LEU A 191 15.41 5.96 -18.50
N GLU A 192 15.16 7.17 -18.97
CA GLU A 192 16.05 8.33 -18.80
C GLU A 192 15.61 9.09 -17.55
N HIS A 193 16.42 9.01 -16.48
CA HIS A 193 16.24 9.72 -15.23
C HIS A 193 17.62 9.93 -14.58
N ASP A 194 18.25 11.07 -14.85
CA ASP A 194 19.66 11.33 -14.54
C ASP A 194 20.61 10.29 -15.18
N GLU A 195 21.87 10.61 -15.44
CA GLU A 195 22.79 9.62 -16.04
C GLU A 195 23.24 8.58 -15.00
N PRO A 196 23.35 7.28 -15.35
CA PRO A 196 23.08 6.67 -16.66
C PRO A 196 21.63 6.19 -16.86
N SER A 197 21.19 6.10 -18.12
CA SER A 197 19.89 5.51 -18.50
C SER A 197 19.78 4.03 -18.14
N ILE A 198 18.58 3.57 -17.80
CA ILE A 198 18.32 2.20 -17.35
C ILE A 198 17.41 1.50 -18.34
N LEU A 199 17.76 0.27 -18.76
CA LEU A 199 16.85 -0.57 -19.53
C LEU A 199 15.75 -1.15 -18.62
N ILE A 200 14.52 -1.11 -19.09
CA ILE A 200 13.33 -1.59 -18.37
C ILE A 200 12.68 -2.68 -19.22
N GLU A 201 12.55 -3.87 -18.65
CA GLU A 201 11.86 -5.00 -19.27
C GLU A 201 10.34 -4.78 -19.28
N GLN A 202 9.79 -4.32 -18.14
CA GLN A 202 8.35 -4.27 -17.96
C GLN A 202 7.93 -3.17 -16.98
N ILE A 203 6.77 -2.56 -17.22
CA ILE A 203 6.00 -1.83 -16.21
C ILE A 203 5.18 -2.86 -15.41
N LEU A 204 5.56 -3.09 -14.16
CA LEU A 204 4.95 -4.10 -13.28
C LEU A 204 3.56 -3.70 -12.79
N ASP A 205 3.42 -2.43 -12.40
CA ASP A 205 2.19 -1.84 -11.89
C ASP A 205 2.29 -0.30 -11.98
N PHE A 206 1.17 0.37 -11.72
CA PHE A 206 1.13 1.81 -11.57
C PHE A 206 0.12 2.26 -10.49
N SER A 207 0.25 3.50 -10.05
CA SER A 207 -0.74 4.16 -9.19
C SER A 207 -0.86 5.64 -9.57
N LEU A 208 -2.09 6.14 -9.66
CA LEU A 208 -2.36 7.55 -9.86
C LEU A 208 -2.90 8.16 -8.57
N ARG A 209 -2.21 9.16 -8.03
CA ARG A 209 -2.66 9.86 -6.81
C ARG A 209 -2.29 11.33 -6.87
N ASN A 210 -3.25 12.22 -6.58
CA ASN A 210 -3.02 13.68 -6.55
C ASN A 210 -2.32 14.21 -7.82
N ASN A 211 -2.73 13.70 -9.00
CA ASN A 211 -2.11 13.98 -10.31
C ASN A 211 -0.64 13.54 -10.47
N LYS A 212 -0.12 12.74 -9.53
CA LYS A 212 1.17 12.06 -9.63
C LYS A 212 0.97 10.64 -10.13
N LEU A 213 1.76 10.24 -11.11
CA LEU A 213 1.81 8.87 -11.62
C LEU A 213 3.03 8.16 -11.04
N TYR A 214 2.78 7.15 -10.22
CA TYR A 214 3.78 6.22 -9.74
C TYR A 214 3.85 5.02 -10.68
N LEU A 215 5.05 4.73 -11.16
CA LEU A 215 5.33 3.54 -11.96
C LEU A 215 6.27 2.63 -11.20
N PHE A 216 5.94 1.34 -11.22
CA PHE A 216 6.77 0.28 -10.65
C PHE A 216 7.35 -0.50 -11.81
N LEU A 217 8.66 -0.42 -11.98
CA LEU A 217 9.35 -0.89 -13.18
C LEU A 217 10.23 -2.10 -12.83
N ASN A 218 10.27 -3.10 -13.71
CA ASN A 218 11.26 -4.16 -13.68
C ASN A 218 12.45 -3.78 -14.58
N PRO A 219 13.57 -3.31 -14.01
CA PRO A 219 14.76 -3.02 -14.80
C PRO A 219 15.46 -4.31 -15.25
N VAL A 220 16.11 -4.23 -16.41
CA VAL A 220 17.06 -5.26 -16.87
C VAL A 220 18.25 -5.25 -15.92
N ARG A 221 18.58 -6.42 -15.36
CA ARG A 221 19.68 -6.58 -14.39
C ARG A 221 20.88 -7.23 -15.08
N ILE A 222 22.06 -6.73 -14.75
CA ILE A 222 23.32 -7.39 -15.10
C ILE A 222 23.61 -8.41 -13.97
N ASN A 223 24.19 -9.56 -14.32
CA ASN A 223 24.54 -10.65 -13.39
C ASN A 223 23.33 -11.25 -12.65
N ILE A 224 22.21 -11.49 -13.36
CA ILE A 224 21.01 -12.05 -12.73
C ILE A 224 21.30 -13.42 -12.09
N ASN A 225 22.22 -14.21 -12.63
CA ASN A 225 22.62 -15.51 -12.05
C ASN A 225 23.21 -15.36 -10.64
N GLU A 226 24.02 -14.32 -10.40
CA GLU A 226 24.57 -14.02 -9.07
C GLU A 226 23.47 -13.55 -8.11
N ILE A 227 22.52 -12.75 -8.61
CA ILE A 227 21.38 -12.27 -7.84
C ILE A 227 20.50 -13.43 -7.38
N LEU A 228 20.24 -14.38 -8.28
CA LEU A 228 19.44 -15.56 -8.01
C LEU A 228 20.16 -16.51 -7.04
N SER A 229 21.46 -16.76 -7.24
CA SER A 229 22.24 -17.70 -6.41
C SER A 229 22.41 -17.25 -4.96
N HIS A 230 22.42 -15.94 -4.71
CA HIS A 230 22.49 -15.37 -3.35
C HIS A 230 21.11 -15.05 -2.76
N HIS A 231 20.02 -15.41 -3.44
CA HIS A 231 18.65 -15.12 -3.03
C HIS A 231 18.41 -13.64 -2.68
N TYR A 232 19.06 -12.72 -3.41
CA TYR A 232 18.86 -11.30 -3.18
C TYR A 232 17.42 -10.90 -3.54
N SER A 233 16.77 -10.16 -2.64
CA SER A 233 15.41 -9.67 -2.87
C SER A 233 15.39 -8.69 -4.04
N LEU A 234 14.63 -9.04 -5.08
CA LEU A 234 14.33 -8.13 -6.18
C LEU A 234 13.37 -7.04 -5.72
N ASN A 235 13.73 -5.79 -5.98
CA ASN A 235 12.88 -4.63 -5.72
C ASN A 235 12.58 -3.90 -7.03
N PRO A 236 11.33 -3.41 -7.20
CA PRO A 236 10.98 -2.62 -8.37
C PRO A 236 11.75 -1.30 -8.36
N LYS A 237 12.08 -0.78 -9.54
CA LYS A 237 12.47 0.62 -9.68
C LYS A 237 11.20 1.46 -9.67
N VAL A 238 11.07 2.34 -8.69
CA VAL A 238 9.94 3.26 -8.60
C VAL A 238 10.29 4.58 -9.26
N VAL A 239 9.37 5.09 -10.05
CA VAL A 239 9.43 6.42 -10.67
C VAL A 239 8.14 7.17 -10.37
N CYS A 240 8.26 8.44 -10.00
CA CYS A 240 7.12 9.34 -9.79
C CYS A 240 7.15 10.42 -10.88
N LEU A 241 6.06 10.55 -11.61
CA LEU A 241 5.88 11.53 -12.68
C LEU A 241 4.79 12.51 -12.31
N GLU A 242 5.13 13.78 -12.29
CA GLU A 242 4.23 14.92 -12.26
C GLU A 242 4.15 15.55 -13.66
N LYS A 243 3.02 16.22 -13.97
CA LYS A 243 2.79 16.91 -15.25
C LYS A 243 3.16 16.05 -16.46
N PHE A 244 2.79 14.78 -16.42
CA PHE A 244 3.20 13.81 -17.42
C PHE A 244 2.36 13.91 -18.70
N GLN A 245 2.98 13.52 -19.80
CA GLN A 245 2.38 13.40 -21.12
C GLN A 245 2.78 12.07 -21.71
N MET A 246 1.88 11.46 -22.46
CA MET A 246 2.12 10.16 -23.08
C MET A 246 1.69 10.17 -24.53
N ASP A 247 2.52 9.59 -25.37
CA ASP A 247 2.21 9.27 -26.76
C ASP A 247 2.47 7.78 -27.03
N LYS A 248 2.43 7.37 -28.30
CA LYS A 248 2.54 5.95 -28.71
C LYS A 248 3.89 5.31 -28.38
N ASN A 249 4.94 6.10 -28.22
CA ASN A 249 6.32 5.64 -28.10
C ASN A 249 6.99 6.09 -26.80
N GLU A 250 6.43 7.09 -26.12
CA GLU A 250 7.06 7.74 -24.99
C GLU A 250 6.07 8.18 -23.91
N LEU A 251 6.50 8.06 -22.66
CA LEU A 251 5.94 8.69 -21.48
C LEU A 251 6.97 9.65 -20.90
N LYS A 252 6.64 10.93 -20.82
CA LYS A 252 7.52 11.97 -20.29
C LYS A 252 6.85 12.73 -19.15
N GLY A 253 7.63 13.21 -18.20
CA GLY A 253 7.15 14.01 -17.08
C GLY A 253 8.29 14.63 -16.29
N VAL A 254 7.97 15.14 -15.11
CA VAL A 254 8.97 15.66 -14.17
C VAL A 254 8.86 14.94 -12.84
N SER A 255 9.98 14.71 -12.17
CA SER A 255 10.03 14.20 -10.81
C SER A 255 9.50 15.25 -9.83
N SER A 256 9.22 14.85 -8.59
CA SER A 256 8.90 15.79 -7.50
C SER A 256 10.04 16.77 -7.19
N LYS A 257 11.26 16.50 -7.66
CA LYS A 257 12.43 17.39 -7.57
C LYS A 257 12.63 18.26 -8.82
N GLY A 258 11.75 18.15 -9.81
CA GLY A 258 11.83 18.90 -11.07
C GLY A 258 12.72 18.25 -12.14
N THR A 259 13.32 17.09 -11.87
CA THR A 259 14.13 16.34 -12.86
C THR A 259 13.24 15.85 -13.99
N LYS A 260 13.66 16.03 -15.26
CA LYS A 260 12.94 15.48 -16.41
C LYS A 260 13.10 13.97 -16.45
N ILE A 261 12.00 13.27 -16.73
CA ILE A 261 11.97 11.81 -16.84
C ILE A 261 11.35 11.43 -18.17
N ARG A 262 11.96 10.50 -18.88
CA ARG A 262 11.41 9.88 -20.09
C ARG A 262 11.47 8.36 -19.98
N ILE A 263 10.40 7.71 -20.41
CA ILE A 263 10.31 6.27 -20.60
C ILE A 263 9.87 6.05 -22.04
N TYR A 264 10.70 5.41 -22.86
CA TYR A 264 10.40 5.25 -24.29
C TYR A 264 10.89 3.90 -24.82
N LYS A 265 10.28 3.44 -25.92
CA LYS A 265 10.65 2.19 -26.59
C LYS A 265 12.00 2.31 -27.27
N THR A 266 12.79 1.24 -27.26
CA THR A 266 14.09 1.19 -27.95
C THR A 266 14.24 -0.02 -28.84
N GLU A 267 14.79 0.21 -30.03
CA GLU A 267 15.20 -0.82 -31.00
C GLU A 267 16.72 -0.78 -31.24
N LYS A 268 17.45 0.01 -30.44
CA LYS A 268 18.90 0.15 -30.56
C LYS A 268 19.59 -1.22 -30.42
N PRO A 269 20.46 -1.63 -31.37
CA PRO A 269 21.11 -2.94 -31.34
C PRO A 269 21.87 -3.22 -30.04
N GLU A 270 22.52 -2.19 -29.47
CA GLU A 270 23.25 -2.29 -28.20
C GLU A 270 22.33 -2.60 -27.02
N ASN A 271 21.11 -2.04 -26.99
CA ASN A 271 20.14 -2.31 -25.94
C ASN A 271 19.55 -3.71 -26.09
N GLN A 272 19.28 -4.11 -27.34
CA GLN A 272 18.78 -5.46 -27.65
C GLN A 272 19.80 -6.53 -27.27
N LYS A 273 21.09 -6.28 -27.49
CA LYS A 273 22.16 -7.18 -27.03
C LYS A 273 22.12 -7.38 -25.52
N VAL A 274 22.13 -6.30 -24.73
CA VAL A 274 22.09 -6.38 -23.26
C VAL A 274 20.82 -7.09 -22.77
N PHE A 275 19.67 -6.84 -23.40
CA PHE A 275 18.42 -7.51 -23.05
C PHE A 275 18.43 -9.01 -23.39
N ASN A 276 18.97 -9.39 -24.55
CA ASN A 276 19.10 -10.79 -24.92
C ASN A 276 20.07 -11.53 -24.00
N ASP A 277 21.19 -10.90 -23.62
CA ASP A 277 22.14 -11.46 -22.64
C ASP A 277 21.47 -11.67 -21.27
N TYR A 278 20.56 -10.77 -20.87
CA TYR A 278 19.74 -10.91 -19.67
C TYR A 278 18.75 -12.08 -19.76
N LEU A 279 18.03 -12.20 -20.89
CA LEU A 279 17.09 -13.31 -21.11
C LEU A 279 17.78 -14.67 -21.15
N MET A 280 18.98 -14.74 -21.74
CA MET A 280 19.80 -15.96 -21.73
C MET A 280 20.16 -16.39 -20.31
N GLN A 281 20.61 -15.46 -19.47
CA GLN A 281 20.92 -15.76 -18.07
C GLN A 281 19.68 -16.26 -17.30
N ILE A 282 18.50 -15.64 -17.51
CA ILE A 282 17.25 -16.14 -16.91
C ILE A 282 16.93 -17.56 -17.38
N ALA A 283 17.14 -17.86 -18.66
CA ALA A 283 16.85 -19.17 -19.24
C ALA A 283 17.80 -20.26 -18.72
N GLU A 284 19.04 -19.89 -18.37
CA GLU A 284 20.04 -20.77 -17.75
C GLU A 284 19.82 -20.96 -16.24
N ALA A 285 19.16 -20.02 -15.59
CA ALA A 285 18.87 -20.08 -14.16
C ALA A 285 17.86 -21.18 -13.82
N ASP A 286 17.90 -21.67 -12.58
CA ASP A 286 16.90 -22.60 -12.08
C ASP A 286 15.50 -21.95 -12.16
N LYS A 287 14.56 -22.69 -12.76
CA LYS A 287 13.22 -22.19 -13.01
C LYS A 287 12.48 -21.86 -11.71
N ILE A 288 12.70 -22.63 -10.65
CA ILE A 288 12.08 -22.40 -9.34
C ILE A 288 12.66 -21.13 -8.71
N ASP A 289 13.97 -20.91 -8.82
CA ASP A 289 14.62 -19.71 -8.30
C ASP A 289 14.10 -18.44 -8.99
N TRP A 290 14.01 -18.44 -10.32
CA TRP A 290 13.46 -17.31 -11.06
C TRP A 290 12.00 -17.05 -10.69
N VAL A 291 11.15 -18.08 -10.67
CA VAL A 291 9.73 -17.94 -10.30
C VAL A 291 9.59 -17.39 -8.87
N THR A 292 10.43 -17.84 -7.95
CA THR A 292 10.45 -17.36 -6.57
C THR A 292 10.87 -15.88 -6.51
N CYS A 293 11.97 -15.51 -7.15
CA CYS A 293 12.46 -14.13 -7.17
C CYS A 293 11.47 -13.17 -7.84
N TYR A 294 10.86 -13.58 -8.95
CA TYR A 294 9.84 -12.78 -9.64
C TYR A 294 8.55 -12.64 -8.80
N SER A 295 8.18 -13.68 -8.04
CA SER A 295 7.07 -13.60 -7.08
C SER A 295 7.38 -12.61 -5.94
N VAL A 296 8.61 -12.61 -5.43
CA VAL A 296 9.10 -11.63 -4.44
C VAL A 296 9.06 -10.21 -5.02
N LEU A 297 9.49 -10.00 -6.26
CA LEU A 297 9.41 -8.71 -6.94
C LEU A 297 7.98 -8.17 -7.01
N LYS A 298 7.01 -9.01 -7.41
CA LYS A 298 5.58 -8.65 -7.44
C LYS A 298 5.03 -8.32 -6.06
N HIS A 299 5.41 -9.12 -5.06
CA HIS A 299 5.02 -8.86 -3.66
C HIS A 299 5.58 -7.52 -3.15
N ASN A 300 6.86 -7.25 -3.40
CA ASN A 300 7.52 -6.00 -3.03
C ASN A 300 6.91 -4.79 -3.77
N THR A 301 6.50 -4.98 -5.03
CA THR A 301 5.76 -3.96 -5.80
C THR A 301 4.47 -3.56 -5.10
N GLY A 302 3.68 -4.52 -4.64
CA GLY A 302 2.46 -4.24 -3.88
C GLY A 302 2.73 -3.46 -2.59
N TRP A 303 3.82 -3.78 -1.87
CA TRP A 303 4.16 -3.07 -0.63
C TRP A 303 4.71 -1.68 -0.83
N GLU A 304 5.55 -1.49 -1.85
CA GLU A 304 6.05 -0.16 -2.17
C GLU A 304 4.91 0.75 -2.63
N LYS A 305 3.94 0.21 -3.38
CA LYS A 305 2.69 0.91 -3.70
C LYS A 305 1.93 1.35 -2.46
N VAL A 306 1.71 0.46 -1.49
CA VAL A 306 1.05 0.80 -0.22
C VAL A 306 1.80 1.90 0.53
N LYS A 307 3.13 1.78 0.61
CA LYS A 307 4.00 2.75 1.28
C LYS A 307 3.89 4.14 0.63
N LEU A 308 4.03 4.24 -0.68
CA LEU A 308 3.99 5.52 -1.40
C LEU A 308 2.62 6.17 -1.28
N ILE A 309 1.55 5.38 -1.44
CA ILE A 309 0.18 5.85 -1.21
C ILE A 309 0.09 6.45 0.21
N TYR A 310 0.59 5.77 1.23
CA TYR A 310 0.58 6.29 2.61
C TYR A 310 1.46 7.54 2.81
N GLU A 311 2.62 7.60 2.19
CA GLU A 311 3.55 8.73 2.29
C GLU A 311 2.96 10.01 1.66
N ASP A 312 2.24 9.84 0.55
CA ASP A 312 1.53 10.91 -0.18
C ASP A 312 0.21 11.36 0.46
N LEU A 313 -0.22 10.72 1.56
CA LEU A 313 -1.30 11.27 2.36
C LEU A 313 -0.81 12.60 2.93
N ILE A 314 -1.36 13.69 2.41
CA ILE A 314 -1.20 15.01 3.01
C ILE A 314 -1.96 14.93 4.34
N PRO A 315 -1.30 15.10 5.49
CA PRO A 315 -2.03 15.38 6.72
C PRO A 315 -2.72 16.73 6.49
N GLU A 316 -4.02 16.71 6.27
CA GLU A 316 -4.81 17.94 6.31
C GLU A 316 -4.69 18.51 7.72
N PRO A 317 -4.68 19.84 7.87
CA PRO A 317 -4.55 20.45 9.18
C PRO A 317 -5.61 19.93 10.15
N THR A 318 -5.23 19.89 11.43
CA THR A 318 -6.03 19.31 12.52
C THR A 318 -7.45 19.90 12.58
N ILE A 319 -8.35 19.16 13.25
CA ILE A 319 -9.81 19.41 13.41
C ILE A 319 -10.20 20.88 13.67
N ALA A 320 -9.30 21.69 14.23
CA ALA A 320 -9.49 23.14 14.40
C ALA A 320 -9.77 23.89 13.07
N GLU A 321 -9.23 23.43 11.94
CA GLU A 321 -9.35 24.10 10.65
C GLU A 321 -10.48 23.55 9.75
N CYS A 322 -10.98 22.34 10.04
CA CYS A 322 -12.06 21.72 9.27
C CYS A 322 -13.47 21.95 9.85
N ASN A 323 -13.59 22.75 10.92
CA ASN A 323 -14.85 23.02 11.58
C ASN A 323 -15.33 24.46 11.29
N PRO A 324 -16.18 24.70 10.27
CA PRO A 324 -16.68 26.04 9.96
C PRO A 324 -17.59 26.64 11.06
N ARG A 325 -17.83 25.92 12.16
CA ARG A 325 -18.68 26.36 13.27
C ARG A 325 -17.98 27.22 14.33
N ASN A 326 -16.66 27.41 14.27
CA ASN A 326 -15.93 28.21 15.27
C ASN A 326 -15.58 29.66 14.82
N ASN A 327 -16.02 30.10 13.63
CA ASN A 327 -15.81 31.48 13.16
C ASN A 327 -17.05 32.40 13.33
N ILE A 328 -17.93 32.11 14.29
CA ILE A 328 -18.99 33.03 14.70
C ILE A 328 -18.84 33.31 16.21
N SER A 329 -17.94 34.22 16.55
CA SER A 329 -18.03 35.16 17.69
C SER A 329 -16.68 35.85 17.94
N LYS A 330 -16.51 37.01 17.33
CA LYS A 330 -15.92 38.18 18.00
C LYS A 330 -16.75 39.40 17.66
#